data_AF-A0A4Q6G9V0-F1
#
_entry.id   AF-A0A4Q6G9V0-F1
#
_cell.length_a   1.000
_cell.length_b   1.000
_cell.length_c   1.000
_cell.angle_alpha   90.00
_cell.angle_beta   90.00
_cell.angle_gamma   90.00
#
_symmetry.space_group_name_H-M   'P 1'
#
loop_
_entity.id
_entity.type
_entity.pdbx_description
1 polymer ?
#
loop_
_entity_poly.entity_id
_entity_poly.type
_entity_poly.pdbx_seq_one_letter_code
_entity_poly.pdbx_strand_id
1 'polypeptide(L)'
;MARVRGAEEVVVVAVEELPGVYKPLADLVHERHRVLALFLRGFQDFAGVLIGALGGSSLSDKVGVMITEPIGVNLLADYSDAIGLSVVVIVSTYLSLILGELVPKRMALAHPEKTAARVAPAVRLLSFVSTPGVKFLAFSTELVLKLFRLQNVSSPQVTEEEVKLMVEQGTEAGVFDAGEETIIKRSLKLGSLNVADVMTPRTKVVSFDIHHYDPEVVLAKMRSTRHTYFPVYNERLDNIVGLLSAKLMLYGMKSSTPWDMRDYMIAPLLIPESVSVVGALESFKEKSAHVAIVIDEYGGMAGILTIIDMMQAIVGSLPHEADQSSTRFVQREDGSLLVDGMTSIHEFEEVFAVDFEPMTEGEDIQTIAGLLMHQMGRIPREGDVLQLEDLRIEVVDMDGRRVDKILVQSLVTS
;
A
#
# COMPACT_ATOMS: atom_id res chain seq x y z
N MET A 1 38.23 -0.38 1.81
CA MET A 1 36.89 -0.50 2.42
C MET A 1 36.88 -0.79 3.93
N ALA A 2 37.99 -1.16 4.59
CA ALA A 2 38.00 -1.42 6.03
C ALA A 2 38.33 -0.23 6.95
N ARG A 3 38.53 0.98 6.40
CA ARG A 3 38.94 2.17 7.18
C ARG A 3 37.83 3.22 7.40
N VAL A 4 36.62 2.96 6.88
CA VAL A 4 35.45 3.84 7.01
C VAL A 4 34.50 3.38 8.13
N ARG A 5 34.46 2.08 8.45
CA ARG A 5 33.59 1.53 9.51
C ARG A 5 33.98 1.95 10.93
N GLY A 6 35.27 2.17 11.20
CA GLY A 6 35.73 2.62 12.52
C GLY A 6 35.41 4.08 12.86
N ALA A 7 35.00 4.89 11.87
CA ALA A 7 34.59 6.27 12.10
C ALA A 7 33.07 6.39 12.37
N GLU A 8 32.27 5.44 11.88
CA GLU A 8 30.82 5.38 12.15
C GLU A 8 30.54 4.98 13.61
N GLU A 9 31.26 4.00 14.16
CA GLU A 9 31.09 3.59 15.57
C GLU A 9 31.51 4.69 16.57
N VAL A 10 32.53 5.47 16.26
CA VAL A 10 33.01 6.55 17.16
C VAL A 10 32.10 7.78 17.13
N VAL A 11 31.37 8.01 16.03
CA VAL A 11 30.40 9.12 15.93
C VAL A 11 29.05 8.75 16.54
N VAL A 12 28.60 7.50 16.41
CA VAL A 12 27.35 7.03 17.01
C VAL A 12 27.44 7.01 18.54
N VAL A 13 28.57 6.56 19.10
CA VAL A 13 28.76 6.52 20.57
C VAL A 13 28.94 7.92 21.17
N ALA A 14 29.44 8.91 20.41
CA ALA A 14 29.59 10.29 20.90
C ALA A 14 28.28 11.10 20.90
N VAL A 15 27.20 10.60 20.29
CA VAL A 15 25.89 11.26 20.24
C VAL A 15 24.98 10.84 21.42
N GLU A 16 25.22 9.69 22.04
CA GLU A 16 24.46 9.22 23.22
C GLU A 16 24.80 9.95 24.53
N GLU A 17 25.98 10.57 24.65
CA GLU A 17 26.41 11.25 25.89
C GLU A 17 26.09 12.75 25.95
N LEU A 18 25.38 13.32 24.96
CA LEU A 18 25.06 14.75 24.96
C LEU A 18 23.78 15.05 25.78
N PRO A 19 23.83 16.01 26.74
CA PRO A 19 22.67 16.38 27.53
C PRO A 19 21.50 16.82 26.64
N GLY A 20 20.26 16.53 27.06
CA GLY A 20 19.01 16.58 26.29
C GLY A 20 18.62 17.92 25.61
N VAL A 21 19.50 18.92 25.64
CA VAL A 21 19.42 20.16 24.86
C VAL A 21 19.86 19.95 23.40
N TYR A 22 20.61 18.87 23.09
CA TYR A 22 21.13 18.59 21.74
C TYR A 22 20.35 17.51 20.96
N LYS A 23 19.31 16.90 21.54
CA LYS A 23 18.47 15.90 20.86
C LYS A 23 17.85 16.40 19.53
N PRO A 24 17.39 17.66 19.41
CA PRO A 24 16.91 18.18 18.13
C PRO A 24 18.01 18.17 17.04
N LEU A 25 19.28 18.31 17.42
CA LEU A 25 20.40 18.32 16.48
C LEU A 25 20.72 16.94 15.91
N ALA A 26 20.40 15.86 16.63
CA ALA A 26 20.56 14.49 16.14
C ALA A 26 19.45 14.12 15.12
N ASP A 27 18.21 14.52 15.39
CA ASP A 27 17.08 14.35 14.46
C ASP A 27 17.26 15.18 13.17
N LEU A 28 17.88 16.36 13.29
CA LEU A 28 18.30 17.21 12.17
C LEU A 28 19.34 16.57 11.22
N VAL A 29 20.06 15.53 11.66
CA VAL A 29 21.04 14.83 10.81
C VAL A 29 20.37 13.88 9.82
N HIS A 30 19.17 13.37 10.13
CA HIS A 30 18.41 12.49 9.24
C HIS A 30 17.47 13.24 8.28
N GLU A 31 16.97 14.43 8.64
CA GLU A 31 16.11 15.26 7.78
C GLU A 31 16.85 16.45 7.10
N ARG A 32 18.10 16.24 6.65
CA ARG A 32 18.98 17.31 6.10
C ARG A 32 18.34 18.16 4.99
N HIS A 33 17.48 17.57 4.16
CA HIS A 33 16.81 18.27 3.06
C HIS A 33 15.61 19.11 3.52
N ARG A 34 14.88 18.65 4.54
CA ARG A 34 13.64 19.27 5.01
C ARG A 34 13.92 20.55 5.79
N VAL A 35 14.92 20.52 6.65
CA VAL A 35 15.35 21.69 7.44
C VAL A 35 15.87 22.80 6.53
N LEU A 36 16.71 22.45 5.54
CA LEU A 36 17.25 23.43 4.61
C LEU A 36 16.15 24.02 3.72
N ALA A 37 15.21 23.20 3.26
CA ALA A 37 14.06 23.65 2.49
C ALA A 37 13.14 24.59 3.31
N LEU A 38 12.88 24.25 4.57
CA LEU A 38 12.09 25.10 5.49
C LEU A 38 12.79 26.43 5.79
N PHE A 39 14.10 26.42 5.98
CA PHE A 39 14.88 27.64 6.20
C PHE A 39 14.88 28.56 4.97
N LEU A 40 15.10 27.99 3.78
CA LEU A 40 15.06 28.75 2.52
C LEU A 40 13.67 29.35 2.27
N ARG A 41 12.61 28.56 2.52
CA ARG A 41 11.23 29.04 2.44
C ARG A 41 10.94 30.18 3.41
N GLY A 42 11.35 30.04 4.68
CA GLY A 42 11.20 31.09 5.68
C GLY A 42 11.97 32.37 5.32
N PHE A 43 13.15 32.25 4.74
CA PHE A 43 13.92 33.40 4.25
C PHE A 43 13.21 34.12 3.10
N GLN A 44 12.64 33.37 2.14
CA GLN A 44 11.87 33.92 1.03
C GLN A 44 10.59 34.61 1.50
N ASP A 45 9.83 33.99 2.41
CA ASP A 45 8.62 34.59 2.98
C ASP A 45 8.95 35.93 3.67
N PHE A 46 10.04 35.96 4.44
CA PHE A 46 10.52 37.19 5.07
C PHE A 46 10.96 38.25 4.05
N ALA A 47 11.72 37.86 3.03
CA ALA A 47 12.16 38.77 1.96
C ALA A 47 10.96 39.33 1.16
N GLY A 48 9.96 38.49 0.88
CA GLY A 48 8.72 38.88 0.22
C GLY A 48 7.92 39.90 1.04
N VAL A 49 7.80 39.66 2.35
CA VAL A 49 7.16 40.61 3.28
C VAL A 49 7.94 41.93 3.33
N LEU A 50 9.27 41.91 3.36
CA LEU A 50 10.08 43.14 3.34
C LEU A 50 9.94 43.92 2.03
N ILE A 51 9.96 43.24 0.88
CA ILE A 51 9.76 43.87 -0.43
C ILE A 51 8.36 44.50 -0.50
N GLY A 52 7.33 43.78 -0.02
CA GLY A 52 5.96 44.29 0.04
C GLY A 52 5.81 45.48 0.98
N ALA A 53 6.37 45.40 2.19
CA ALA A 53 6.21 46.41 3.24
C ALA A 53 7.08 47.68 3.02
N LEU A 54 8.29 47.54 2.48
CA LEU A 54 9.23 48.64 2.31
C LEU A 54 9.30 49.18 0.87
N GLY A 55 9.01 48.35 -0.13
CA GLY A 55 9.18 48.68 -1.55
C GLY A 55 7.89 48.90 -2.34
N GLY A 56 6.74 48.37 -1.87
CA GLY A 56 5.51 48.27 -2.66
C GLY A 56 4.94 49.58 -3.18
N SER A 57 4.92 50.66 -2.40
CA SER A 57 4.43 51.98 -2.83
C SER A 57 5.57 52.86 -3.38
N SER A 58 6.61 53.07 -2.56
CA SER A 58 7.70 54.01 -2.88
C SER A 58 8.50 53.66 -4.14
N LEU A 59 8.63 52.37 -4.48
CA LEU A 59 9.36 51.93 -5.67
C LEU A 59 8.46 51.94 -6.91
N SER A 60 7.19 51.57 -6.73
CA SER A 60 6.17 51.56 -7.77
C SER A 60 5.91 52.96 -8.32
N ASP A 61 5.83 53.98 -7.46
CA ASP A 61 5.63 55.37 -7.87
C ASP A 61 6.80 55.87 -8.73
N LYS A 62 8.04 55.57 -8.33
CA LYS A 62 9.25 55.96 -9.08
C LYS A 62 9.36 55.23 -10.42
N VAL A 63 9.04 53.94 -10.45
CA VAL A 63 9.07 53.13 -11.67
C VAL A 63 7.95 53.55 -12.63
N GLY A 64 6.75 53.84 -12.12
CA GLY A 64 5.64 54.37 -12.89
C GLY A 64 6.03 55.66 -13.61
N VAL A 65 6.52 56.65 -12.85
CA VAL A 65 6.97 57.94 -13.41
C VAL A 65 8.11 57.75 -14.41
N MET A 66 9.12 56.95 -14.09
CA MET A 66 10.27 56.68 -14.98
C MET A 66 9.85 56.01 -16.30
N ILE A 67 8.78 55.22 -16.31
CA ILE A 67 8.25 54.58 -17.51
C ILE A 67 7.37 55.54 -18.30
N THR A 68 6.52 56.33 -17.65
CA THR A 68 5.54 57.19 -18.34
C THR A 68 6.12 58.54 -18.80
N GLU A 69 7.09 59.11 -18.08
CA GLU A 69 7.70 60.42 -18.38
C GLU A 69 8.38 60.48 -19.77
N PRO A 70 9.16 59.47 -20.21
CA PRO A 70 9.79 59.47 -21.53
C PRO A 70 8.80 59.26 -22.69
N ILE A 71 7.63 58.68 -22.41
CA ILE A 71 6.65 58.26 -23.44
C ILE A 71 5.76 59.45 -23.85
N GLY A 72 5.70 60.52 -23.05
CA GLY A 72 5.20 61.84 -23.47
C GLY A 72 3.71 61.95 -23.80
N VAL A 73 2.91 60.89 -23.55
CA VAL A 73 1.46 60.89 -23.81
C VAL A 73 0.72 61.16 -22.49
N ASN A 74 0.06 62.32 -22.39
CA ASN A 74 -0.73 62.73 -21.21
C ASN A 74 -1.80 61.71 -20.78
N LEU A 75 -2.20 60.78 -21.66
CA LEU A 75 -3.17 59.70 -21.38
C LEU A 75 -2.62 58.60 -20.46
N LEU A 76 -1.30 58.41 -20.39
CA LEU A 76 -0.67 57.35 -19.58
C LEU A 76 -0.28 57.83 -18.17
N ALA A 77 -0.26 59.15 -17.95
CA ALA A 77 0.09 59.73 -16.66
C ALA A 77 -0.91 59.32 -15.56
N ASP A 78 -2.20 59.27 -15.89
CA ASP A 78 -3.27 58.85 -14.96
C ASP A 78 -3.18 57.36 -14.57
N TYR A 79 -2.45 56.56 -15.35
CA TYR A 79 -2.24 55.12 -15.09
C TYR A 79 -0.82 54.80 -14.59
N SER A 80 0.03 55.81 -14.36
CA SER A 80 1.42 55.66 -13.92
C SER A 80 1.55 54.76 -12.69
N ASP A 81 0.72 54.99 -11.67
CA ASP A 81 0.79 54.24 -10.41
C ASP A 81 0.42 52.76 -10.60
N ALA A 82 -0.61 52.50 -11.41
CA ALA A 82 -1.05 51.13 -11.71
C ALA A 82 -0.01 50.36 -12.54
N ILE A 83 0.62 51.04 -13.52
CA ILE A 83 1.68 50.46 -14.34
C ILE A 83 2.92 50.20 -13.48
N GLY A 84 3.34 51.18 -12.68
CA GLY A 84 4.47 51.06 -11.76
C GLY A 84 4.30 49.91 -10.78
N LEU A 85 3.13 49.83 -10.13
CA LEU A 85 2.81 48.73 -9.21
C LEU A 85 2.84 47.37 -9.90
N SER A 86 2.22 47.25 -11.08
CA SER A 86 2.17 45.99 -11.83
C SER A 86 3.56 45.52 -12.22
N VAL A 87 4.40 46.43 -12.73
CA VAL A 87 5.78 46.12 -13.14
C VAL A 87 6.62 45.72 -11.94
N VAL A 88 6.55 46.48 -10.84
CA VAL A 88 7.30 46.17 -9.61
C VAL A 88 6.87 44.83 -9.04
N VAL A 89 5.57 44.53 -8.98
CA VAL A 89 5.07 43.23 -8.48
C VAL A 89 5.55 42.08 -9.35
N ILE A 90 5.40 42.16 -10.68
CA ILE A 90 5.79 41.06 -11.59
C ILE A 90 7.30 40.82 -11.52
N VAL A 91 8.10 41.88 -11.65
CA VAL A 91 9.56 41.77 -11.69
C VAL A 91 10.11 41.34 -10.34
N SER A 92 9.61 41.90 -9.24
CA SER A 92 10.06 41.51 -7.89
C SER A 92 9.65 40.09 -7.55
N THR A 93 8.46 39.63 -7.94
CA THR A 93 8.02 38.25 -7.73
C THR A 93 8.88 37.27 -8.52
N TYR A 94 9.17 37.58 -9.79
CA TYR A 94 10.03 36.73 -10.62
C TYR A 94 11.46 36.66 -10.07
N LEU A 95 12.05 37.80 -9.73
CA LEU A 95 13.41 37.86 -9.18
C LEU A 95 13.49 37.20 -7.80
N SER A 96 12.50 37.39 -6.93
CA SER A 96 12.48 36.77 -5.59
C SER A 96 12.30 35.26 -5.67
N LEU A 97 11.49 34.76 -6.59
CA LEU A 97 11.32 33.32 -6.82
C LEU A 97 12.60 32.67 -7.37
N ILE A 98 13.26 33.31 -8.33
CA ILE A 98 14.51 32.78 -8.89
C ILE A 98 15.65 32.83 -7.88
N LEU A 99 15.92 34.01 -7.32
CA LEU A 99 17.08 34.24 -6.46
C LEU A 99 16.86 33.75 -5.03
N GLY A 100 15.62 33.78 -4.54
CA GLY A 100 15.25 33.36 -3.19
C GLY A 100 14.94 31.88 -3.06
N GLU A 101 14.39 31.25 -4.11
CA GLU A 101 13.94 29.85 -4.03
C GLU A 101 14.68 28.93 -5.00
N LEU A 102 14.49 29.12 -6.31
CA LEU A 102 14.89 28.12 -7.31
C LEU A 102 16.40 27.92 -7.37
N VAL A 103 17.18 29.01 -7.42
CA VAL A 103 18.64 28.92 -7.53
C VAL A 103 19.25 28.35 -6.24
N PRO A 104 18.96 28.87 -5.03
CA PRO A 104 19.49 28.31 -3.79
C PRO A 104 19.10 26.85 -3.59
N LYS A 105 17.85 26.48 -3.88
CA LYS A 105 17.36 25.10 -3.75
C LYS A 105 18.08 24.15 -4.68
N ARG A 106 18.32 24.55 -5.94
CA ARG A 106 19.12 23.74 -6.88
C ARG A 106 20.58 23.62 -6.45
N MET A 107 21.20 24.69 -5.97
CA MET A 107 22.57 24.65 -5.43
C MET A 107 22.69 23.74 -4.21
N ALA A 108 21.69 23.77 -3.32
CA ALA A 108 21.62 22.92 -2.15
C ALA A 108 21.48 21.44 -2.49
N LEU A 109 20.63 21.10 -3.46
CA LEU A 109 20.45 19.72 -3.92
C LEU A 109 21.69 19.20 -4.65
N ALA A 110 22.43 20.07 -5.35
CA ALA A 110 23.65 19.67 -6.04
C ALA A 110 24.81 19.34 -5.09
N HIS A 111 24.94 20.03 -3.95
CA HIS A 111 26.02 19.80 -2.97
C HIS A 111 25.50 19.89 -1.52
N PRO A 112 24.80 18.87 -1.01
CA PRO A 112 24.10 18.96 0.27
C PRO A 112 25.01 19.21 1.47
N GLU A 113 26.13 18.48 1.57
CA GLU A 113 27.02 18.52 2.73
C GLU A 113 27.76 19.86 2.85
N LYS A 114 28.34 20.34 1.74
CA LYS A 114 29.06 21.63 1.71
C LYS A 114 28.12 22.81 1.94
N THR A 115 26.90 22.73 1.41
CA THR A 115 25.90 23.81 1.57
C THR A 115 25.36 23.82 2.99
N ALA A 116 25.03 22.65 3.56
CA ALA A 116 24.61 22.52 4.96
C ALA A 116 25.68 23.04 5.93
N ALA A 117 26.95 22.67 5.74
CA ALA A 117 28.03 23.14 6.60
C ALA A 117 28.22 24.67 6.56
N ARG A 118 28.03 25.31 5.40
CA ARG A 118 28.10 26.78 5.26
C ARG A 118 26.91 27.50 5.88
N VAL A 119 25.72 26.93 5.78
CA VAL A 119 24.46 27.54 6.25
C VAL A 119 24.22 27.27 7.74
N ALA A 120 24.78 26.19 8.30
CA ALA A 120 24.67 25.80 9.70
C ALA A 120 24.89 26.94 10.73
N PRO A 121 25.93 27.79 10.64
CA PRO A 121 26.11 28.88 11.60
C PRO A 121 24.98 29.91 11.58
N ALA A 122 24.43 30.22 10.39
CA ALA A 122 23.29 31.14 10.27
C ALA A 122 22.02 30.56 10.88
N VAL A 123 21.76 29.27 10.63
CA VAL A 123 20.63 28.54 11.24
C VAL A 123 20.78 28.49 12.76
N ARG A 124 21.99 28.23 13.28
CA ARG A 124 22.24 28.22 14.74
C ARG A 124 21.97 29.58 15.38
N LEU A 125 22.40 30.66 14.75
CA LEU A 125 22.13 32.02 15.24
C LEU A 125 20.62 32.29 15.26
N LEU A 126 19.92 31.95 14.17
CA LEU A 126 18.47 32.12 14.08
C LEU A 126 17.74 31.31 15.14
N SER A 127 18.13 30.05 15.35
CA SER A 127 17.56 29.19 16.39
C SER A 127 17.81 29.78 17.78
N PHE A 128 19.01 30.29 18.06
CA PHE A 128 19.32 30.93 19.34
C PHE A 128 18.43 32.16 19.60
N VAL A 129 18.27 33.04 18.60
CA VAL A 129 17.42 34.24 18.70
C VAL A 129 15.95 33.88 18.82
N SER A 130 15.50 32.82 18.14
CA SER A 130 14.08 32.40 18.13
C SER A 130 13.70 31.59 19.38
N THR A 131 14.66 30.94 20.03
CA THR A 131 14.45 30.10 21.23
C THR A 131 13.63 30.79 22.33
N PRO A 132 13.92 32.04 22.77
CA PRO A 132 13.11 32.69 23.81
C PRO A 132 11.63 32.86 23.41
N GLY A 133 11.36 33.19 22.14
CA GLY A 133 9.99 33.32 21.62
C GLY A 133 9.27 31.98 21.58
N VAL A 134 9.92 30.93 21.09
CA VAL A 134 9.37 29.56 21.06
C VAL A 134 9.07 29.07 22.48
N LYS A 135 9.97 29.29 23.45
CA LYS A 135 9.74 28.94 24.85
C LYS A 135 8.57 29.68 25.46
N PHE A 136 8.42 30.98 25.17
CA PHE A 136 7.27 31.76 25.61
C PHE A 136 5.97 31.21 25.01
N LEU A 137 5.97 30.85 23.72
CA LEU A 137 4.80 30.29 23.06
C LEU A 137 4.44 28.91 23.63
N ALA A 138 5.43 28.04 23.85
CA ALA A 138 5.25 26.75 24.50
C ALA A 138 4.67 26.91 25.92
N PHE A 139 5.22 27.85 26.71
CA PHE A 139 4.70 28.18 28.02
C PHE A 139 3.25 28.67 27.96
N SER A 140 2.91 29.53 27.00
CA SER A 140 1.53 30.01 26.82
C SER A 140 0.57 28.88 26.43
N THR A 141 1.03 27.94 25.59
CA THR A 141 0.25 26.76 25.17
C THR A 141 0.00 25.85 26.36
N GLU A 142 1.03 25.55 27.15
CA GLU A 142 0.90 24.77 28.38
C GLU A 142 -0.03 25.44 29.40
N LEU A 143 0.02 26.76 29.52
CA LEU A 143 -0.87 27.52 30.41
C LEU A 143 -2.35 27.34 30.00
N VAL A 144 -2.63 27.43 28.70
CA VAL A 144 -3.97 27.21 28.14
C VAL A 144 -4.41 25.77 28.33
N LEU A 145 -3.57 24.78 27.98
CA LEU A 145 -3.89 23.36 28.16
C LEU A 145 -4.16 23.00 29.63
N LYS A 146 -3.40 23.58 30.56
CA LYS A 146 -3.65 23.46 32.01
C LYS A 146 -4.99 24.07 32.43
N LEU A 147 -5.37 25.22 31.87
CA LEU A 147 -6.66 25.86 32.14
C LEU A 147 -7.83 24.95 31.73
N PHE A 148 -7.68 24.22 30.63
CA PHE A 148 -8.66 23.25 30.12
C PHE A 148 -8.53 21.83 30.71
N ARG A 149 -7.61 21.60 31.66
CA ARG A 149 -7.32 20.27 32.27
C ARG A 149 -7.01 19.17 31.25
N LEU A 150 -6.49 19.53 30.08
CA LEU A 150 -5.96 18.60 29.10
C LEU A 150 -4.51 18.29 29.53
N GLN A 151 -4.33 17.28 30.39
CA GLN A 151 -3.00 16.85 30.81
C GLN A 151 -2.29 16.12 29.68
N ASN A 152 -1.05 16.53 29.42
CA ASN A 152 0.03 15.81 28.75
C ASN A 152 -0.42 14.64 27.88
N VAL A 153 -0.78 14.94 26.63
CA VAL A 153 -0.60 13.96 25.57
C VAL A 153 0.92 13.91 25.34
N SER A 154 1.59 12.97 25.98
CA SER A 154 2.91 12.52 25.50
C SER A 154 2.69 12.04 24.08
N SER A 155 2.90 12.92 23.11
CA SER A 155 2.89 12.54 21.70
C SER A 155 3.95 11.44 21.55
N PRO A 156 3.59 10.25 21.03
CA PRO A 156 4.57 9.26 20.62
C PRO A 156 5.62 9.97 19.75
N GLN A 157 6.91 9.73 20.02
CA GLN A 157 7.98 10.35 19.23
C GLN A 157 7.93 9.93 17.75
N VAL A 158 7.24 8.82 17.46
CA VAL A 158 6.90 8.37 16.10
C VAL A 158 5.48 7.82 16.15
N THR A 159 4.62 8.30 15.26
CA THR A 159 3.23 7.82 15.10
C THR A 159 3.14 6.79 13.96
N GLU A 160 2.10 5.96 13.95
CA GLU A 160 1.86 5.02 12.85
C GLU A 160 1.75 5.76 11.50
N GLU A 161 1.09 6.92 11.50
CA GLU A 161 0.98 7.84 10.37
C GLU A 161 2.35 8.33 9.88
N GLU A 162 3.27 8.63 10.79
CA GLU A 162 4.62 9.06 10.44
C GLU A 162 5.43 7.91 9.81
N VAL A 163 5.31 6.68 10.33
CA VAL A 163 5.92 5.50 9.71
C VAL A 163 5.35 5.27 8.31
N LYS A 164 4.03 5.38 8.13
CA LYS A 164 3.39 5.26 6.80
C LYS A 164 3.92 6.31 5.83
N LEU A 165 4.05 7.56 6.27
CA LEU A 165 4.58 8.65 5.46
C LEU A 165 6.04 8.37 5.04
N MET A 166 6.86 7.83 5.94
CA MET A 166 8.23 7.44 5.61
C MET A 166 8.28 6.32 4.57
N VAL A 167 7.39 5.33 4.66
CA VAL A 167 7.30 4.23 3.68
C VAL A 167 6.84 4.76 2.32
N GLU A 168 5.84 5.66 2.29
CA GLU A 168 5.39 6.34 1.06
C GLU A 168 6.54 7.10 0.39
N GLN A 169 7.27 7.92 1.16
CA GLN A 169 8.43 8.67 0.66
C GLN A 169 9.55 7.75 0.15
N GLY A 170 9.81 6.64 0.84
CA GLY A 170 10.75 5.62 0.39
C GLY A 170 10.34 5.00 -0.95
N THR A 171 9.05 4.78 -1.15
CA THR A 171 8.49 4.23 -2.40
C THR A 171 8.61 5.25 -3.54
N GLU A 172 8.28 6.52 -3.31
CA GLU A 172 8.49 7.60 -4.29
C GLU A 172 9.97 7.79 -4.66
N ALA A 173 10.87 7.56 -3.70
CA ALA A 173 12.31 7.59 -3.91
C ALA A 173 12.86 6.33 -4.59
N GLY A 174 12.02 5.32 -4.85
CA GLY A 174 12.40 4.05 -5.48
C GLY A 174 13.15 3.07 -4.57
N VAL A 175 13.07 3.24 -3.25
CA VAL A 175 13.65 2.32 -2.25
C VAL A 175 12.78 1.08 -2.07
N PHE A 176 11.46 1.24 -2.15
CA PHE A 176 10.46 0.17 -2.06
C PHE A 176 9.64 0.12 -3.34
N ASP A 177 9.09 -1.05 -3.66
CA ASP A 177 8.04 -1.16 -4.67
C ASP A 177 6.62 -0.95 -4.07
N ALA A 178 5.62 -0.78 -4.93
CA ALA A 178 4.23 -0.54 -4.49
C ALA A 178 3.60 -1.73 -3.75
N GLY A 179 4.08 -2.95 -4.00
CA GLY A 179 3.64 -4.17 -3.31
C GLY A 179 4.19 -4.23 -1.88
N GLU A 180 5.48 -3.95 -1.71
CA GLU A 180 6.17 -3.82 -0.43
C GLU A 180 5.54 -2.74 0.43
N GLU A 181 5.26 -1.56 -0.15
CA GLU A 181 4.52 -0.49 0.53
C GLU A 181 3.18 -1.00 1.09
N THR A 182 2.42 -1.72 0.27
CA THR A 182 1.11 -2.26 0.64
C THR A 182 1.22 -3.25 1.80
N ILE A 183 2.20 -4.16 1.73
CA ILE A 183 2.46 -5.17 2.75
C ILE A 183 2.86 -4.50 4.07
N ILE A 184 3.77 -3.52 4.04
CA ILE A 184 4.21 -2.80 5.25
C ILE A 184 3.02 -2.06 5.88
N LYS A 185 2.24 -1.33 5.08
CA LYS A 185 1.05 -0.60 5.56
C LYS A 185 0.02 -1.52 6.19
N ARG A 186 -0.22 -2.70 5.62
CA ARG A 186 -1.16 -3.69 6.17
C ARG A 186 -0.63 -4.37 7.42
N SER A 187 0.67 -4.69 7.46
CA SER A 187 1.34 -5.26 8.63
C SER A 187 1.23 -4.34 9.85
N LEU A 188 1.41 -3.03 9.67
CA LEU A 188 1.22 -2.03 10.73
C LEU A 188 -0.21 -2.04 11.30
N LYS A 189 -1.22 -2.24 10.44
CA LYS A 189 -2.63 -2.34 10.86
C LYS A 189 -2.98 -3.66 11.53
N LEU A 190 -2.21 -4.72 11.33
CA LEU A 190 -2.53 -6.05 11.86
C LEU A 190 -2.67 -6.05 13.38
N GLY A 191 -1.90 -5.22 14.08
CA GLY A 191 -1.95 -5.09 15.53
C GLY A 191 -3.24 -4.48 16.08
N SER A 192 -4.03 -3.77 15.24
CA SER A 192 -5.32 -3.20 15.63
C SER A 192 -6.53 -4.03 15.18
N LEU A 193 -6.31 -5.08 14.39
CA LEU A 193 -7.36 -6.01 13.96
C LEU A 193 -7.62 -7.07 15.03
N ASN A 194 -8.90 -7.40 15.18
CA ASN A 194 -9.37 -8.53 15.95
C ASN A 194 -9.67 -9.72 15.05
N VAL A 195 -9.82 -10.89 15.65
CA VAL A 195 -10.21 -12.13 14.94
C VAL A 195 -11.53 -11.94 14.19
N ALA A 196 -12.48 -11.20 14.77
CA ALA A 196 -13.75 -10.86 14.13
C ALA A 196 -13.58 -10.20 12.74
N ASP A 197 -12.51 -9.43 12.53
CA ASP A 197 -12.28 -8.65 11.30
C ASP A 197 -11.76 -9.50 10.14
N VAL A 198 -11.18 -10.67 10.44
CA VAL A 198 -10.48 -11.52 9.46
C VAL A 198 -11.05 -12.93 9.36
N MET A 199 -11.90 -13.36 10.30
CA MET A 199 -12.49 -14.70 10.28
C MET A 199 -13.44 -14.91 9.09
N THR A 200 -13.60 -16.17 8.68
CA THR A 200 -14.72 -16.58 7.83
C THR A 200 -15.99 -16.65 8.68
N PRO A 201 -17.02 -15.81 8.42
CA PRO A 201 -18.22 -15.78 9.24
C PRO A 201 -19.01 -17.08 9.15
N ARG A 202 -19.71 -17.46 10.24
CA ARG A 202 -20.50 -18.71 10.33
C ARG A 202 -21.44 -18.97 9.15
N THR A 203 -21.97 -17.92 8.52
CA THR A 203 -22.90 -18.02 7.38
C THR A 203 -22.25 -18.56 6.10
N LYS A 204 -20.92 -18.46 5.99
CA LYS A 204 -20.13 -18.96 4.85
C LYS A 204 -19.47 -20.31 5.13
N VAL A 205 -19.66 -20.85 6.33
CA VAL A 205 -18.98 -22.08 6.76
C VAL A 205 -19.77 -23.31 6.35
N VAL A 206 -19.09 -24.25 5.70
CA VAL A 206 -19.63 -25.59 5.45
C VAL A 206 -19.40 -26.46 6.68
N SER A 207 -20.49 -26.88 7.31
CA SER A 207 -20.50 -27.72 8.52
C SER A 207 -21.44 -28.91 8.39
N PHE A 208 -21.30 -29.88 9.30
CA PHE A 208 -22.07 -31.12 9.32
C PHE A 208 -22.66 -31.43 10.72
N ASP A 209 -23.85 -32.00 10.74
CA ASP A 209 -24.49 -32.49 11.97
C ASP A 209 -23.94 -33.88 12.33
N ILE A 210 -23.58 -34.11 13.59
CA ILE A 210 -23.03 -35.38 14.08
C ILE A 210 -24.05 -36.52 14.19
N HIS A 211 -25.34 -36.21 14.26
CA HIS A 211 -26.42 -37.19 14.42
C HIS A 211 -27.22 -37.40 13.14
N HIS A 212 -27.37 -36.35 12.32
CA HIS A 212 -28.21 -36.38 11.12
C HIS A 212 -27.37 -36.10 9.87
N TYR A 213 -26.66 -37.11 9.38
CA TYR A 213 -25.92 -37.03 8.13
C TYR A 213 -26.09 -38.29 7.27
N ASP A 214 -26.12 -38.07 5.96
CA ASP A 214 -25.93 -39.14 4.99
C ASP A 214 -24.43 -39.16 4.59
N PRO A 215 -23.71 -40.27 4.83
CA PRO A 215 -22.30 -40.40 4.46
C PRO A 215 -22.01 -40.04 2.99
N GLU A 216 -22.87 -40.42 2.04
CA GLU A 216 -22.64 -40.10 0.63
C GLU A 216 -22.79 -38.60 0.35
N VAL A 217 -23.77 -37.95 0.99
CA VAL A 217 -23.98 -36.51 0.87
C VAL A 217 -22.83 -35.73 1.51
N VAL A 218 -22.32 -36.16 2.66
CA VAL A 218 -21.15 -35.54 3.29
C VAL A 218 -19.94 -35.64 2.37
N LEU A 219 -19.65 -36.82 1.82
CA LEU A 219 -18.53 -37.01 0.89
C LEU A 219 -18.70 -36.19 -0.39
N ALA A 220 -19.90 -36.15 -0.96
CA ALA A 220 -20.19 -35.36 -2.16
C ALA A 220 -19.95 -33.87 -1.89
N LYS A 221 -20.44 -33.37 -0.73
CA LYS A 221 -20.26 -31.97 -0.33
C LYS A 221 -18.79 -31.66 -0.08
N MET A 222 -18.08 -32.52 0.66
CA MET A 222 -16.65 -32.38 0.89
C MET A 222 -15.86 -32.34 -0.43
N ARG A 223 -16.16 -33.24 -1.38
CA ARG A 223 -15.52 -33.28 -2.71
C ARG A 223 -15.86 -32.06 -3.59
N SER A 224 -17.06 -31.50 -3.44
CA SER A 224 -17.45 -30.28 -4.16
C SER A 224 -16.78 -29.02 -3.62
N THR A 225 -16.22 -29.10 -2.41
CA THR A 225 -15.48 -28.01 -1.76
C THR A 225 -13.99 -28.32 -1.75
N ARG A 226 -13.15 -27.29 -1.56
CA ARG A 226 -11.69 -27.46 -1.47
C ARG A 226 -11.18 -27.31 -0.04
N HIS A 227 -12.03 -27.59 0.96
CA HIS A 227 -11.69 -27.40 2.37
C HIS A 227 -11.08 -28.66 3.01
N THR A 228 -10.10 -28.46 3.89
CA THR A 228 -9.44 -29.56 4.62
C THR A 228 -10.16 -29.91 5.92
N TYR A 229 -10.85 -28.94 6.52
CA TYR A 229 -11.53 -29.06 7.81
C TYR A 229 -12.96 -28.56 7.71
N PHE A 230 -13.87 -29.29 8.35
CA PHE A 230 -15.30 -28.96 8.39
C PHE A 230 -15.79 -29.03 9.83
N PRO A 231 -16.40 -27.97 10.39
CA PRO A 231 -16.96 -28.05 11.73
C PRO A 231 -18.09 -29.05 11.80
N VAL A 232 -18.08 -29.80 12.88
CA VAL A 232 -19.12 -30.77 13.22
C VAL A 232 -19.85 -30.23 14.43
N TYR A 233 -21.17 -30.12 14.32
CA TYR A 233 -22.02 -29.60 15.37
C TYR A 233 -23.02 -30.65 15.86
N ASN A 234 -23.55 -30.43 17.04
CA ASN A 234 -24.60 -31.25 17.63
C ASN A 234 -25.89 -30.43 17.80
N GLU A 235 -26.95 -30.82 17.08
CA GLU A 235 -28.28 -30.18 17.01
C GLU A 235 -28.30 -28.76 16.45
N ARG A 236 -27.39 -27.89 16.89
CA ARG A 236 -27.29 -26.48 16.53
C ARG A 236 -25.85 -26.11 16.19
N LEU A 237 -25.68 -25.22 15.22
CA LEU A 237 -24.37 -24.67 14.81
C LEU A 237 -23.62 -23.99 15.96
N ASP A 238 -24.33 -23.53 16.98
CA ASP A 238 -23.74 -22.92 18.18
C ASP A 238 -22.98 -23.96 19.04
N ASN A 239 -23.24 -25.26 18.86
CA ASN A 239 -22.67 -26.34 19.64
C ASN A 239 -21.70 -27.18 18.80
N ILE A 240 -20.48 -26.65 18.62
CA ILE A 240 -19.41 -27.33 17.88
C ILE A 240 -18.78 -28.41 18.74
N VAL A 241 -18.83 -29.65 18.26
CA VAL A 241 -18.28 -30.84 18.93
C VAL A 241 -16.94 -31.28 18.36
N GLY A 242 -16.55 -30.79 17.18
CA GLY A 242 -15.20 -30.98 16.64
C GLY A 242 -15.00 -30.51 15.22
N LEU A 243 -13.86 -30.85 14.63
CA LEU A 243 -13.52 -30.59 13.24
C LEU A 243 -13.29 -31.91 12.50
N LEU A 244 -14.09 -32.17 11.47
CA LEU A 244 -13.87 -33.29 10.56
C LEU A 244 -12.69 -32.98 9.63
N SER A 245 -11.71 -33.88 9.56
CA SER A 245 -10.54 -33.73 8.69
C SER A 245 -10.67 -34.56 7.42
N ALA A 246 -10.72 -33.89 6.27
CA ALA A 246 -10.68 -34.56 4.96
C ALA A 246 -9.42 -35.42 4.79
N LYS A 247 -8.29 -34.95 5.34
CA LYS A 247 -7.02 -35.68 5.32
C LYS A 247 -7.10 -36.98 6.13
N LEU A 248 -7.67 -36.96 7.34
CA LEU A 248 -7.84 -38.18 8.13
C LEU A 248 -8.79 -39.17 7.47
N MET A 249 -9.88 -38.67 6.89
CA MET A 249 -10.80 -39.50 6.10
C MET A 249 -10.10 -40.15 4.91
N LEU A 250 -9.29 -39.40 4.16
CA LEU A 250 -8.55 -39.93 3.01
C LEU A 250 -7.64 -41.10 3.39
N TYR A 251 -6.94 -41.02 4.53
CA TYR A 251 -6.06 -42.11 4.98
C TYR A 251 -6.81 -43.27 5.65
N GLY A 252 -7.90 -42.97 6.36
CA GLY A 252 -8.57 -43.94 7.23
C GLY A 252 -9.78 -44.63 6.60
N MET A 253 -10.35 -44.11 5.52
CA MET A 253 -11.45 -44.76 4.82
C MET A 253 -10.97 -45.95 3.99
N LYS A 254 -11.47 -47.14 4.32
CA LYS A 254 -11.33 -48.34 3.49
C LYS A 254 -12.56 -48.48 2.60
N SER A 255 -12.37 -48.90 1.36
CA SER A 255 -13.39 -48.97 0.29
C SER A 255 -14.64 -49.84 0.58
N SER A 256 -14.71 -50.53 1.72
CA SER A 256 -15.72 -51.57 2.01
C SER A 256 -16.33 -51.50 3.41
N THR A 257 -16.16 -50.39 4.14
CA THR A 257 -16.70 -50.23 5.50
C THR A 257 -17.61 -49.02 5.61
N PRO A 258 -18.75 -49.13 6.32
CA PRO A 258 -19.45 -47.94 6.81
C PRO A 258 -18.47 -47.13 7.65
N TRP A 259 -18.39 -45.83 7.39
CA TRP A 259 -17.50 -44.93 8.11
C TRP A 259 -18.34 -44.03 9.02
N ASP A 260 -17.81 -43.71 10.21
CA ASP A 260 -18.39 -42.73 11.12
C ASP A 260 -17.51 -41.48 11.13
N MET A 261 -18.13 -40.31 10.97
CA MET A 261 -17.48 -39.02 11.06
C MET A 261 -16.66 -38.85 12.34
N ARG A 262 -17.12 -39.43 13.45
CA ARG A 262 -16.47 -39.35 14.78
C ARG A 262 -15.04 -39.89 14.78
N ASP A 263 -14.75 -40.86 13.92
CA ASP A 263 -13.43 -41.49 13.82
C ASP A 263 -12.39 -40.57 13.17
N TYR A 264 -12.83 -39.51 12.49
CA TYR A 264 -11.99 -38.59 11.72
C TYR A 264 -12.06 -37.15 12.21
N MET A 265 -12.62 -36.94 13.41
CA MET A 265 -12.70 -35.65 14.07
C MET A 265 -11.44 -35.35 14.88
N ILE A 266 -11.04 -34.08 14.86
CA ILE A 266 -10.02 -33.54 15.76
C ILE A 266 -10.63 -32.47 16.68
N ALA A 267 -10.00 -32.27 17.83
CA ALA A 267 -10.38 -31.20 18.75
C ALA A 267 -10.07 -29.82 18.11
N PRO A 268 -11.01 -28.87 18.14
CA PRO A 268 -10.79 -27.52 17.61
C PRO A 268 -9.98 -26.68 18.60
N LEU A 269 -9.11 -25.82 18.06
CA LEU A 269 -8.64 -24.65 18.79
C LEU A 269 -9.80 -23.65 18.89
N LEU A 270 -10.12 -23.19 20.10
CA LEU A 270 -11.17 -22.18 20.32
C LEU A 270 -10.52 -20.83 20.58
N ILE A 271 -10.98 -19.79 19.86
CA ILE A 271 -10.48 -18.42 20.02
C ILE A 271 -11.67 -17.46 20.10
N PRO A 272 -11.76 -16.57 21.12
CA PRO A 272 -12.78 -15.53 21.15
C PRO A 272 -12.63 -14.51 20.02
N GLU A 273 -13.74 -14.02 19.47
CA GLU A 273 -13.72 -13.06 18.36
C GLU A 273 -13.04 -11.71 18.69
N SER A 274 -12.98 -11.36 19.98
CA SER A 274 -12.36 -10.14 20.50
C SER A 274 -10.85 -10.21 20.68
N VAL A 275 -10.22 -11.37 20.48
CA VAL A 275 -8.76 -11.51 20.54
C VAL A 275 -8.12 -10.82 19.33
N SER A 276 -6.96 -10.19 19.54
CA SER A 276 -6.21 -9.58 18.43
C SER A 276 -5.69 -10.64 17.46
N VAL A 277 -5.57 -10.29 16.18
CA VAL A 277 -5.03 -11.21 15.17
C VAL A 277 -3.62 -11.70 15.53
N VAL A 278 -2.79 -10.84 16.12
CA VAL A 278 -1.45 -11.21 16.61
C VAL A 278 -1.52 -12.22 17.76
N GLY A 279 -2.43 -12.05 18.71
CA GLY A 279 -2.65 -13.01 19.80
C GLY A 279 -3.22 -14.35 19.32
N ALA A 280 -4.07 -14.32 18.29
CA ALA A 280 -4.54 -15.54 17.64
C ALA A 280 -3.39 -16.29 16.95
N LEU A 281 -2.48 -15.59 16.27
CA LEU A 281 -1.29 -16.19 15.66
C LEU A 281 -0.39 -16.88 16.69
N GLU A 282 -0.21 -16.28 17.87
CA GLU A 282 0.51 -16.91 18.99
C GLU A 282 -0.16 -18.20 19.46
N SER A 283 -1.49 -18.20 19.56
CA SER A 283 -2.28 -19.37 19.94
C SER A 283 -2.14 -20.51 18.92
N PHE A 284 -2.14 -20.19 17.62
CA PHE A 284 -1.88 -21.15 16.54
C PHE A 284 -0.48 -21.77 16.66
N LYS A 285 0.54 -20.94 16.94
CA LYS A 285 1.92 -21.40 17.13
C LYS A 285 2.07 -22.31 18.34
N GLU A 286 1.50 -21.93 19.49
CA GLU A 286 1.59 -22.71 20.72
C GLU A 286 0.93 -24.08 20.58
N LYS A 287 -0.26 -24.12 19.96
CA LYS A 287 -1.05 -25.35 19.81
C LYS A 287 -0.73 -26.12 18.53
N SER A 288 0.18 -25.62 17.69
CA SER A 288 0.48 -26.18 16.36
C SER A 288 -0.79 -26.44 15.53
N ALA A 289 -1.77 -25.55 15.67
CA ALA A 289 -3.05 -25.64 14.98
C ALA A 289 -2.97 -24.91 13.63
N HIS A 290 -3.77 -25.36 12.66
CA HIS A 290 -3.91 -24.71 11.35
C HIS A 290 -5.28 -24.10 11.11
N VAL A 291 -6.22 -24.38 12.01
CA VAL A 291 -7.60 -23.91 11.98
C VAL A 291 -8.09 -23.72 13.41
N ALA A 292 -8.89 -22.69 13.64
CA ALA A 292 -9.56 -22.43 14.89
C ALA A 292 -11.05 -22.14 14.66
N ILE A 293 -11.88 -22.55 15.61
CA ILE A 293 -13.26 -22.11 15.71
C ILE A 293 -13.27 -20.82 16.49
N VAL A 294 -13.89 -19.80 15.92
CA VAL A 294 -14.09 -18.52 16.57
C VAL A 294 -15.39 -18.57 17.35
N ILE A 295 -15.34 -18.16 18.62
CA ILE A 295 -16.49 -18.14 19.52
C ILE A 295 -16.91 -16.70 19.89
N ASP A 296 -18.21 -16.50 20.02
CA ASP A 296 -18.81 -15.26 20.53
C ASP A 296 -18.81 -15.23 22.07
N GLU A 297 -19.32 -14.15 22.66
CA GLU A 297 -19.41 -13.97 24.12
C GLU A 297 -20.37 -14.94 24.81
N TYR A 298 -21.26 -15.58 24.05
CA TYR A 298 -22.21 -16.57 24.53
C TYR A 298 -21.68 -18.00 24.37
N GLY A 299 -20.47 -18.17 23.81
CA GLY A 299 -19.83 -19.45 23.55
C GLY A 299 -20.32 -20.14 22.27
N GLY A 300 -21.14 -19.45 21.47
CA GLY A 300 -21.60 -19.93 20.17
C GLY A 300 -20.53 -19.75 19.10
N MET A 301 -20.68 -20.47 17.98
CA MET A 301 -19.80 -20.32 16.82
C MET A 301 -20.05 -18.99 16.10
N ALA A 302 -19.04 -18.12 16.12
CA ALA A 302 -19.01 -16.89 15.33
C ALA A 302 -18.45 -17.14 13.91
N GLY A 303 -17.47 -18.04 13.78
CA GLY A 303 -16.81 -18.32 12.50
C GLY A 303 -15.65 -19.31 12.58
N ILE A 304 -14.86 -19.35 11.52
CA ILE A 304 -13.59 -20.10 11.45
C ILE A 304 -12.46 -19.11 11.17
N LEU A 305 -11.30 -19.34 11.80
CA LEU A 305 -10.06 -18.65 11.48
C LEU A 305 -9.01 -19.65 10.99
N THR A 306 -8.24 -19.26 9.97
CA THR A 306 -7.07 -20.00 9.50
C THR A 306 -5.83 -19.10 9.45
N ILE A 307 -4.65 -19.71 9.34
CA ILE A 307 -3.40 -18.96 9.11
C ILE A 307 -3.48 -18.20 7.78
N ILE A 308 -4.17 -18.75 6.78
CA ILE A 308 -4.32 -18.13 5.47
C ILE A 308 -5.09 -16.81 5.58
N ASP A 309 -6.16 -16.77 6.38
CA ASP A 309 -6.94 -15.55 6.60
C ASP A 309 -6.09 -14.43 7.22
N MET A 310 -5.28 -14.79 8.22
CA MET A 310 -4.35 -13.85 8.87
C MET A 310 -3.24 -13.38 7.91
N MET A 311 -2.75 -14.26 7.04
CA MET A 311 -1.78 -13.90 6.00
C MET A 311 -2.40 -13.01 4.93
N GLN A 312 -3.65 -13.24 4.54
CA GLN A 312 -4.39 -12.39 3.60
C GLN A 312 -4.61 -10.99 4.15
N ALA A 313 -4.75 -10.82 5.46
CA ALA A 313 -4.82 -9.50 6.08
C ALA A 313 -3.53 -8.67 5.84
N ILE A 314 -2.37 -9.32 5.68
CA ILE A 314 -1.07 -8.69 5.41
C ILE A 314 -0.81 -8.55 3.92
N VAL A 315 -0.88 -9.65 3.18
CA VAL A 315 -0.46 -9.73 1.78
C VAL A 315 -1.59 -9.26 0.84
N GLY A 316 -2.83 -9.31 1.29
CA GLY A 316 -4.03 -9.05 0.49
C GLY A 316 -4.67 -10.32 -0.03
N SER A 317 -5.62 -10.15 -0.95
CA SER A 317 -6.30 -11.23 -1.63
C SER A 317 -5.27 -12.15 -2.29
N LEU A 318 -5.02 -13.30 -1.68
CA LEU A 318 -4.30 -14.38 -2.33
C LEU A 318 -5.27 -14.99 -3.35
N PRO A 319 -4.89 -15.15 -4.63
CA PRO A 319 -5.75 -15.79 -5.62
C PRO A 319 -6.20 -17.14 -5.08
N HIS A 320 -7.49 -17.31 -4.82
CA HIS A 320 -8.01 -18.62 -4.45
C HIS A 320 -7.98 -19.49 -5.71
N GLU A 321 -7.47 -20.71 -5.64
CA GLU A 321 -7.45 -21.61 -6.81
C GLU A 321 -8.85 -21.86 -7.39
N ALA A 322 -9.92 -21.60 -6.62
CA ALA A 322 -11.31 -21.66 -7.12
C ALA A 322 -11.73 -20.40 -7.91
N ASP A 323 -11.25 -19.21 -7.53
CA ASP A 323 -11.53 -17.94 -8.22
C ASP A 323 -10.93 -17.90 -9.63
N GLN A 324 -9.86 -18.66 -9.81
CA GLN A 324 -9.19 -18.84 -11.10
C GLN A 324 -10.10 -19.52 -12.14
N SER A 325 -10.98 -20.44 -11.74
CA SER A 325 -11.78 -21.21 -12.71
C SER A 325 -13.08 -20.55 -13.18
N SER A 326 -13.67 -19.62 -12.40
CA SER A 326 -15.02 -19.10 -12.67
C SER A 326 -15.07 -17.74 -13.37
N THR A 327 -13.96 -16.99 -13.40
CA THR A 327 -13.90 -15.64 -14.03
C THR A 327 -13.05 -15.61 -15.31
N ARG A 328 -12.29 -16.68 -15.59
CA ARG A 328 -11.38 -16.74 -16.74
C ARG A 328 -12.06 -17.08 -18.06
N PHE A 329 -13.21 -17.75 -18.04
CA PHE A 329 -13.92 -18.18 -19.23
C PHE A 329 -15.40 -17.82 -19.11
N VAL A 330 -15.90 -16.96 -20.00
CA VAL A 330 -17.31 -16.55 -20.05
C VAL A 330 -17.85 -16.88 -21.44
N GLN A 331 -18.78 -17.85 -21.50
CA GLN A 331 -19.45 -18.19 -22.75
C GLN A 331 -20.48 -17.12 -23.13
N ARG A 332 -20.44 -16.67 -24.37
CA ARG A 332 -21.41 -15.72 -24.95
C ARG A 332 -22.54 -16.45 -25.66
N GLU A 333 -23.64 -15.72 -25.90
CA GLU A 333 -24.85 -16.24 -26.56
C GLU A 333 -24.61 -16.77 -27.98
N ASP A 334 -23.56 -16.28 -28.65
CA ASP A 334 -23.15 -16.69 -30.01
C ASP A 334 -22.26 -17.94 -30.03
N GLY A 335 -21.98 -18.54 -28.87
CA GLY A 335 -21.13 -19.72 -28.73
C GLY A 335 -19.63 -19.42 -28.65
N SER A 336 -19.21 -18.16 -28.74
CA SER A 336 -17.83 -17.76 -28.47
C SER A 336 -17.52 -17.71 -26.97
N LEU A 337 -16.26 -17.94 -26.60
CA LEU A 337 -15.80 -17.84 -25.22
C LEU A 337 -14.93 -16.61 -25.05
N LEU A 338 -15.31 -15.72 -24.12
CA LEU A 338 -14.46 -14.62 -23.67
C LEU A 338 -13.50 -15.16 -22.61
N VAL A 339 -12.20 -15.07 -22.89
CA VAL A 339 -11.14 -15.63 -22.07
C VAL A 339 -10.23 -14.53 -21.52
N ASP A 340 -9.79 -14.69 -20.28
CA ASP A 340 -8.79 -13.83 -19.66
C ASP A 340 -7.41 -14.03 -20.28
N GLY A 341 -6.72 -12.95 -20.67
CA GLY A 341 -5.39 -13.00 -21.27
C GLY A 341 -4.31 -13.59 -20.35
N MET A 342 -4.53 -13.57 -19.02
CA MET A 342 -3.62 -14.17 -18.03
C MET A 342 -3.87 -15.66 -17.80
N THR A 343 -4.83 -16.27 -18.49
CA THR A 343 -5.05 -17.72 -18.48
C THR A 343 -3.77 -18.44 -18.89
N SER A 344 -3.37 -19.46 -18.13
CA SER A 344 -2.17 -20.23 -18.44
C SER A 344 -2.34 -21.00 -19.75
N ILE A 345 -1.24 -21.24 -20.47
CA ILE A 345 -1.29 -22.02 -21.73
C ILE A 345 -1.89 -23.41 -21.47
N HIS A 346 -1.44 -24.07 -20.40
CA HIS A 346 -1.91 -25.41 -20.05
C HIS A 346 -3.42 -25.46 -19.75
N GLU A 347 -3.94 -24.50 -18.99
CA GLU A 347 -5.39 -24.40 -18.72
C GLU A 347 -6.19 -24.09 -19.99
N PHE A 348 -5.63 -23.29 -20.91
CA PHE A 348 -6.25 -23.00 -22.19
C PHE A 348 -6.33 -24.26 -23.08
N GLU A 349 -5.26 -25.04 -23.14
CA GLU A 349 -5.17 -26.34 -23.84
C GLU A 349 -6.21 -27.33 -23.32
N GLU A 350 -6.34 -27.46 -22.00
CA GLU A 350 -7.34 -28.34 -21.36
C GLU A 350 -8.78 -27.93 -21.73
N VAL A 351 -9.09 -26.63 -21.71
CA VAL A 351 -10.46 -26.14 -21.96
C VAL A 351 -10.86 -26.26 -23.43
N PHE A 352 -9.95 -25.95 -24.35
CA PHE A 352 -10.24 -25.98 -25.79
C PHE A 352 -9.83 -27.28 -26.48
N ALA A 353 -9.27 -28.24 -25.74
CA ALA A 353 -8.76 -29.52 -26.25
C ALA A 353 -7.78 -29.34 -27.42
N VAL A 354 -6.88 -28.36 -27.29
CA VAL A 354 -5.78 -28.08 -28.22
C VAL A 354 -4.44 -28.38 -27.53
N ASP A 355 -3.41 -28.66 -28.31
CA ASP A 355 -2.06 -28.93 -27.80
C ASP A 355 -1.10 -28.03 -28.59
N PHE A 356 -0.55 -27.00 -27.96
CA PHE A 356 0.37 -26.09 -28.63
C PHE A 356 1.78 -26.67 -28.60
N GLU A 357 2.53 -26.53 -29.71
CA GLU A 357 3.90 -27.03 -29.74
C GLU A 357 4.76 -26.39 -28.63
N PRO A 358 5.54 -27.20 -27.88
CA PRO A 358 6.37 -26.68 -26.80
C PRO A 358 7.39 -25.68 -27.38
N MET A 359 7.41 -24.47 -26.81
CA MET A 359 8.30 -23.42 -27.26
C MET A 359 9.77 -23.77 -26.94
N THR A 360 10.69 -23.33 -27.80
CA THR A 360 12.11 -23.67 -27.71
C THR A 360 12.71 -23.23 -26.36
N GLU A 361 13.64 -24.02 -25.79
CA GLU A 361 14.32 -23.72 -24.52
C GLU A 361 14.86 -22.27 -24.50
N GLY A 362 14.29 -21.43 -23.62
CA GLY A 362 14.71 -20.03 -23.42
C GLY A 362 13.58 -19.00 -23.44
N GLU A 363 12.37 -19.36 -23.89
CA GLU A 363 11.20 -18.48 -23.90
C GLU A 363 10.25 -18.82 -22.74
N ASP A 364 10.29 -18.00 -21.68
CA ASP A 364 9.54 -18.20 -20.44
C ASP A 364 8.07 -17.70 -20.59
N ILE A 365 7.35 -18.22 -21.57
CA ILE A 365 5.96 -17.83 -21.88
C ILE A 365 5.00 -18.77 -21.17
N GLN A 366 4.18 -18.23 -20.27
CA GLN A 366 3.30 -19.03 -19.41
C GLN A 366 1.80 -18.78 -19.65
N THR A 367 1.44 -17.70 -20.36
CA THR A 367 0.03 -17.27 -20.54
C THR A 367 -0.37 -17.18 -22.00
N ILE A 368 -1.67 -17.28 -22.28
CA ILE A 368 -2.22 -17.15 -23.62
C ILE A 368 -1.95 -15.78 -24.24
N ALA A 369 -2.01 -14.68 -23.46
CA ALA A 369 -1.61 -13.36 -23.93
C ALA A 369 -0.13 -13.33 -24.37
N GLY A 370 0.75 -13.98 -23.61
CA GLY A 370 2.17 -14.10 -23.96
C GLY A 370 2.37 -14.85 -25.27
N LEU A 371 1.66 -15.98 -25.44
CA LEU A 371 1.69 -16.78 -26.67
C LEU A 371 1.22 -15.99 -27.89
N LEU A 372 0.12 -15.24 -27.76
CA LEU A 372 -0.40 -14.39 -28.84
C LEU A 372 0.58 -13.29 -29.23
N MET A 373 1.16 -12.59 -28.26
CA MET A 373 2.14 -11.54 -28.52
C MET A 373 3.40 -12.08 -29.21
N HIS A 374 3.84 -13.27 -28.80
CA HIS A 374 4.97 -13.96 -29.41
C HIS A 374 4.68 -14.34 -30.86
N GLN A 375 3.56 -15.03 -31.11
CA GLN A 375 3.18 -15.46 -32.45
C GLN A 375 2.97 -14.28 -33.42
N MET A 376 2.44 -13.17 -32.91
CA MET A 376 2.24 -11.96 -33.71
C MET A 376 3.53 -11.17 -33.95
N GLY A 377 4.59 -11.40 -33.16
CA GLY A 377 5.88 -10.70 -33.25
C GLY A 377 5.77 -9.19 -32.99
N ARG A 378 4.66 -8.72 -32.43
CA ARG A 378 4.37 -7.31 -32.16
C ARG A 378 3.36 -7.18 -31.01
N ILE A 379 3.21 -5.97 -30.50
CA ILE A 379 2.11 -5.66 -29.57
C ILE A 379 0.79 -5.66 -30.35
N PRO A 380 -0.21 -6.46 -29.93
CA PRO A 380 -1.53 -6.51 -30.55
C PRO A 380 -2.30 -5.21 -30.35
N ARG A 381 -3.35 -5.03 -31.14
CA ARG A 381 -4.37 -4.00 -31.00
C ARG A 381 -5.72 -4.67 -30.81
N GLU A 382 -6.64 -3.99 -30.15
CA GLU A 382 -8.04 -4.42 -30.09
C GLU A 382 -8.60 -4.65 -31.51
N GLY A 383 -9.31 -5.76 -31.69
CA GLY A 383 -9.80 -6.23 -32.98
C GLY A 383 -8.79 -6.99 -33.84
N ASP A 384 -7.53 -7.13 -33.40
CA ASP A 384 -6.59 -8.03 -34.06
C ASP A 384 -7.04 -9.49 -33.91
N VAL A 385 -6.93 -10.26 -34.98
CA VAL A 385 -7.34 -11.66 -35.03
C VAL A 385 -6.16 -12.53 -35.40
N LEU A 386 -5.99 -13.62 -34.65
CA LEU A 386 -5.02 -14.66 -34.91
C LEU A 386 -5.75 -16.00 -35.00
N GLN A 387 -5.29 -16.85 -35.93
CA GLN A 387 -5.72 -18.24 -35.99
C GLN A 387 -4.61 -19.11 -35.41
N LEU A 388 -4.96 -19.90 -34.41
CA LEU A 388 -4.08 -20.90 -33.80
C LEU A 388 -4.83 -22.23 -33.79
N GLU A 389 -4.25 -23.27 -34.38
CA GLU A 389 -4.93 -24.55 -34.60
C GLU A 389 -6.33 -24.34 -35.24
N ASP A 390 -7.34 -25.01 -34.68
CA ASP A 390 -8.75 -24.89 -35.07
C ASP A 390 -9.50 -23.77 -34.31
N LEU A 391 -8.79 -22.78 -33.78
CA LEU A 391 -9.35 -21.67 -33.03
C LEU A 391 -9.10 -20.33 -33.73
N ARG A 392 -10.16 -19.52 -33.83
CA ARG A 392 -10.09 -18.10 -34.14
C ARG A 392 -10.05 -17.32 -32.83
N ILE A 393 -8.96 -16.60 -32.60
CA ILE A 393 -8.73 -15.82 -31.39
C ILE A 393 -8.67 -14.33 -31.76
N GLU A 394 -9.54 -13.53 -31.17
CA GLU A 394 -9.64 -12.10 -31.40
C GLU A 394 -9.31 -11.33 -30.12
N VAL A 395 -8.47 -10.30 -30.21
CA VAL A 395 -8.14 -9.43 -29.07
C VAL A 395 -9.30 -8.48 -28.82
N VAL A 396 -9.94 -8.58 -27.66
CA VAL A 396 -11.12 -7.77 -27.30
C VAL A 396 -10.74 -6.51 -26.54
N ASP A 397 -9.78 -6.63 -25.62
CA ASP A 397 -9.40 -5.54 -24.72
C ASP A 397 -7.89 -5.57 -24.43
N MET A 398 -7.30 -4.37 -24.36
CA MET A 398 -5.88 -4.16 -24.12
C MET A 398 -5.68 -3.28 -22.87
N ASP A 399 -4.96 -3.79 -21.87
CA ASP A 399 -4.48 -2.98 -20.75
C ASP A 399 -3.06 -2.47 -21.05
N GLY A 400 -2.99 -1.28 -21.64
CA GLY A 400 -1.75 -0.63 -22.05
C GLY A 400 -1.01 -1.41 -23.14
N ARG A 401 0.00 -2.22 -22.76
CA ARG A 401 0.78 -3.07 -23.68
C ARG A 401 0.46 -4.57 -23.52
N ARG A 402 -0.50 -4.92 -22.66
CA ARG A 402 -0.88 -6.30 -22.33
C ARG A 402 -2.27 -6.60 -22.89
N VAL A 403 -2.45 -7.80 -23.42
CA VAL A 403 -3.79 -8.30 -23.80
C VAL A 403 -4.53 -8.66 -22.52
N ASP A 404 -5.68 -8.03 -22.27
CA ASP A 404 -6.49 -8.28 -21.07
C ASP A 404 -7.58 -9.34 -21.31
N LYS A 405 -8.29 -9.23 -22.44
CA LYS A 405 -9.34 -10.19 -22.83
C LYS A 405 -9.22 -10.60 -24.29
N ILE A 406 -9.50 -11.88 -24.55
CA ILE A 406 -9.56 -12.46 -25.89
C ILE A 406 -10.89 -13.16 -26.12
N LEU A 407 -11.38 -13.14 -27.34
CA LEU A 407 -12.55 -13.89 -27.77
C LEU A 407 -12.08 -15.10 -28.57
N VAL A 408 -12.47 -16.28 -28.13
CA VAL A 408 -12.11 -17.54 -28.77
C VAL A 408 -13.35 -18.16 -29.41
N GLN A 409 -13.23 -18.51 -30.69
CA GLN A 409 -14.26 -19.18 -31.45
C GLN A 409 -13.67 -20.44 -32.09
N SER A 410 -14.33 -21.59 -31.90
CA SER A 410 -13.95 -22.81 -32.60
C SER A 410 -14.29 -22.71 -34.09
N LEU A 411 -13.33 -23.07 -34.94
CA LEU A 411 -13.49 -23.15 -36.39
C LEU A 411 -13.95 -24.54 -36.85
N VAL A 412 -14.01 -25.51 -35.93
CA VAL A 412 -14.58 -26.83 -36.22
C VAL A 412 -16.09 -26.68 -36.32
N THR A 413 -16.60 -26.75 -37.56
CA THR A 413 -18.04 -26.87 -37.80
C THR A 413 -18.50 -28.21 -37.20
N SER A 414 -19.52 -28.16 -36.34
CA SER A 414 -20.14 -29.33 -35.71
C SER A 414 -20.61 -30.39 -36.71
#